data_AF-A0A956UG13-F1
#
_entry.id   AF-A0A956UG13-F1
#
_cell.length_a   1.000
_cell.length_b   1.000
_cell.length_c   1.000
_cell.angle_alpha   90.00
_cell.angle_beta   90.00
_cell.angle_gamma   90.00
#
_symmetry.space_group_name_H-M   'P 1'
#
loop_
_entity.id
_entity.type
_entity.pdbx_description
1 polymer ?
#
loop_
_entity_poly.entity_id
_entity_poly.type
_entity_poly.pdbx_seq_one_letter_code
_entity_poly.pdbx_strand_id
1 'polypeptide(L)' 'CVDVCPVDCIHTADEAEMYYIDPDSCIDCSACVNVCPVDAIYSTYDMPAGQERFEEVNAAFFRDRP' A
#
# COMPACT_ATOMS: atom_id res chain seq x y z
N CYS A 1 -8.22 1.56 5.49
CA CYS A 1 -7.37 0.47 4.93
C CYS A 1 -6.50 -0.16 6.00
N VAL A 2 -5.82 0.62 6.85
CA VAL A 2 -5.03 0.11 7.99
C VAL A 2 -5.82 -0.86 8.88
N ASP A 3 -6.98 -0.43 9.40
CA ASP A 3 -7.78 -1.23 10.34
C ASP A 3 -8.28 -2.58 9.81
N VAL A 4 -8.26 -2.80 8.50
CA VAL A 4 -8.73 -4.04 7.87
C VAL A 4 -7.59 -4.92 7.37
N CYS A 5 -6.34 -4.47 7.46
CA CYS A 5 -5.19 -5.25 7.03
C CYS A 5 -4.91 -6.37 8.04
N PRO A 6 -5.03 -7.66 7.67
CA PRO A 6 -4.90 -8.77 8.62
C PRO A 6 -3.46 -9.01 9.10
N VAL A 7 -2.48 -8.45 8.39
CA VAL A 7 -1.04 -8.60 8.65
C VAL A 7 -0.39 -7.27 9.03
N ASP A 8 -1.20 -6.23 9.27
CA ASP A 8 -0.77 -4.89 9.68
C ASP A 8 0.34 -4.30 8.78
N CYS A 9 0.29 -4.55 7.46
CA CYS A 9 1.35 -4.14 6.52
C CYS A 9 1.12 -2.76 5.88
N ILE A 10 0.29 -1.89 6.47
CA ILE A 10 -0.04 -0.57 5.91
C ILE A 10 0.35 0.51 6.91
N HIS A 11 1.36 1.30 6.57
CA HIS A 11 1.95 2.28 7.48
C HIS A 11 2.04 3.67 6.86
N THR A 12 2.29 4.66 7.72
CA THR A 12 2.61 6.03 7.32
C THR A 12 3.60 6.61 8.33
N ALA A 13 4.09 7.82 8.10
CA ALA A 13 4.93 8.56 9.05
C ALA A 13 4.50 10.02 9.09
N ASP A 14 4.93 10.76 10.11
CA ASP A 14 4.50 12.13 10.37
C ASP A 14 4.74 13.08 9.18
N GLU A 15 5.86 12.92 8.47
CA GLU A 15 6.19 13.73 7.28
C GLU A 15 5.75 13.09 5.96
N ALA A 16 5.06 11.94 5.99
CA ALA A 16 4.72 11.23 4.78
C ALA A 16 3.41 11.74 4.16
N GLU A 17 3.39 11.87 2.84
CA GLU A 17 2.24 12.45 2.11
C GLU A 17 1.10 11.44 1.90
N MET A 18 1.35 10.15 2.13
CA MET A 18 0.42 9.06 1.89
C MET A 18 0.63 7.89 2.86
N TYR A 19 -0.21 6.86 2.72
CA TYR A 19 0.01 5.56 3.34
C TYR A 19 0.75 4.65 2.36
N TYR A 20 1.55 3.74 2.90
CA TYR A 20 2.41 2.82 2.16
C TYR A 20 2.08 1.38 2.58
N ILE A 21 2.00 0.49 1.59
CA ILE A 21 1.76 -0.95 1.78
C ILE A 21 3.10 -1.65 1.63
N ASP A 22 3.52 -2.43 2.63
CA ASP A 22 4.72 -3.26 2.53
C ASP A 22 4.44 -4.45 1.60
N PRO A 23 5.07 -4.50 0.40
CA PRO A 23 4.83 -5.59 -0.55
C PRO A 23 5.40 -6.93 -0.07
N ASP A 24 6.42 -6.94 0.80
CA ASP A 24 7.02 -8.18 1.30
C ASP A 24 6.14 -8.86 2.36
N SER A 25 5.39 -8.06 3.12
CA SER A 25 4.45 -8.53 4.15
C SER A 25 3.01 -8.70 3.65
N CYS A 26 2.64 -8.05 2.55
CA CYS A 26 1.30 -8.17 1.96
C CYS A 26 1.02 -9.61 1.50
N ILE A 27 -0.19 -10.11 1.81
CA ILE A 27 -0.63 -11.48 1.50
C ILE A 27 -1.74 -11.55 0.44
N ASP A 28 -1.92 -10.48 -0.35
CA ASP A 28 -2.89 -10.40 -1.44
C ASP A 28 -4.35 -10.73 -1.05
N CYS A 29 -4.75 -10.37 0.18
CA CYS A 29 -6.10 -10.65 0.68
C CYS A 29 -7.20 -9.70 0.15
N SER A 30 -6.81 -8.60 -0.49
CA SER A 30 -7.71 -7.57 -1.06
C SER A 30 -8.71 -6.90 -0.11
N ALA A 31 -8.56 -7.08 1.21
CA ALA A 31 -9.46 -6.47 2.21
C ALA A 31 -9.40 -4.94 2.21
N CYS A 32 -8.22 -4.37 1.96
CA CYS A 32 -8.00 -2.92 1.97
C CYS A 32 -8.56 -2.20 0.72
N VAL A 33 -8.69 -2.91 -0.42
CA VAL A 33 -9.13 -2.34 -1.71
C VAL A 33 -10.54 -1.76 -1.61
N ASN A 34 -11.51 -2.56 -1.15
CA ASN A 34 -12.93 -2.18 -1.13
C ASN A 34 -13.29 -1.12 -0.08
N VAL A 35 -12.41 -0.88 0.90
CA VAL A 35 -12.69 0.06 2.00
C VAL A 35 -12.01 1.41 1.81
N CYS A 36 -11.16 1.56 0.79
CA CYS A 36 -10.50 2.83 0.52
C CYS A 36 -11.54 3.81 -0.06
N PRO A 37 -11.87 4.92 0.62
CA PRO A 37 -12.95 5.82 0.18
C PRO A 37 -12.63 6.59 -1.12
N VAL A 38 -11.38 6.51 -1.57
CA VAL A 38 -10.86 7.24 -2.74
C VAL A 38 -10.28 6.29 -3.79
N ASP A 39 -10.52 4.98 -3.67
CA ASP A 39 -10.07 3.96 -4.62
C ASP A 39 -8.57 4.07 -4.98
N ALA A 40 -7.72 4.26 -3.97
CA ALA A 40 -6.28 4.47 -4.16
C ALA A 40 -5.44 3.18 -4.11
N ILE A 41 -6.04 2.05 -3.73
CA ILE A 41 -5.32 0.78 -3.52
C ILE A 41 -5.66 -0.18 -4.66
N TYR A 42 -4.61 -0.64 -5.34
CA TYR A 42 -4.72 -1.58 -6.46
C TYR A 42 -3.81 -2.78 -6.22
N SER A 43 -4.23 -3.93 -6.74
CA SER A 43 -3.30 -5.02 -7.03
C SER A 43 -2.33 -4.58 -8.14
N THR A 44 -1.09 -5.07 -8.13
CA THR A 44 -0.12 -4.82 -9.20
C THR A 44 -0.61 -5.32 -10.57
N TYR A 45 -1.52 -6.30 -10.58
CA TYR A 45 -2.16 -6.82 -11.81
C TYR A 45 -3.30 -5.94 -12.34
N ASP A 46 -3.94 -5.14 -11.47
CA ASP A 46 -5.13 -4.34 -11.79
C ASP A 46 -4.83 -2.83 -11.73
N MET A 47 -3.55 -2.47 -11.67
CA MET A 47 -3.12 -1.08 -11.52
C MET A 47 -3.43 -0.26 -12.79
N PRO A 48 -4.01 0.94 -12.66
CA PRO A 48 -4.20 1.83 -13.80
C PRO A 48 -2.88 2.22 -14.44
N ALA A 49 -2.86 2.27 -15.78
CA ALA A 49 -1.67 2.69 -16.53
C ALA A 49 -1.16 4.07 -16.08
N GLY A 50 0.15 4.18 -15.92
CA GLY A 50 0.82 5.41 -15.44
C GLY A 50 0.97 5.52 -13.92
N GLN A 51 0.53 4.52 -13.16
CA GLN A 51 0.70 4.45 -11.70
C GLN A 51 1.78 3.47 -11.25
N GLU A 52 2.47 2.79 -12.16
CA GLU A 52 3.43 1.72 -11.89
C GLU A 52 4.56 2.15 -10.96
N ARG A 53 4.93 3.44 -10.98
CA ARG A 53 5.93 4.01 -10.06
C ARG A 53 5.60 3.81 -8.59
N PHE A 54 4.32 3.67 -8.24
CA PHE A 54 3.90 3.59 -6.85
C PHE A 54 4.29 2.26 -6.21
N GLU A 55 4.52 1.19 -6.97
CA GLU A 55 5.05 -0.06 -6.44
C GLU A 55 6.38 0.18 -5.72
N GLU A 56 7.31 0.86 -6.39
CA GLU A 56 8.62 1.17 -5.84
C GLU A 56 8.56 2.23 -4.73
N VAL A 57 7.65 3.21 -4.83
CA VAL A 57 7.42 4.19 -3.75
C VAL A 57 6.94 3.50 -2.47
N ASN A 58 6.06 2.51 -2.59
CA ASN A 58 5.60 1.71 -1.47
C ASN A 58 6.73 0.87 -0.86
N ALA A 59 7.48 0.14 -1.70
CA ALA A 59 8.60 -0.69 -1.24
C ALA A 59 9.73 0.12 -0.58
N ALA A 60 10.09 1.27 -1.17
CA ALA A 60 11.18 2.12 -0.68
C ALA A 60 10.93 2.64 0.74
N PHE A 61 9.67 2.91 1.10
CA PHE A 61 9.30 3.36 2.44
C PHE A 61 9.80 2.41 3.54
N PHE A 62 9.74 1.09 3.32
CA PHE A 62 10.12 0.07 4.30
C PHE A 62 11.60 -0.30 4.25
N ARG A 63 12.24 -0.19 3.08
CA ARG A 63 13.69 -0.42 2.97
C ARG A 63 14.50 0.69 3.65
N ASP A 64 14.02 1.93 3.54
CA ASP A 64 14.73 3.10 4.09
C ASP A 64 14.37 3.37 5.56
N ARG A 65 13.38 2.65 6.12
CA ARG A 65 12.90 2.77 7.50
C ARG A 65 12.56 1.39 8.11
N PRO A 66 13.58 0.58 8.44
CA PRO A 66 13.39 -0.75 9.05
C PRO A 66 12.91 -0.70 10.50
#